data_AF-A0A515A741-F1
#
_entry.id   AF-A0A515A741-F1
#
_cell.length_a   1.000
_cell.length_b   1.000
_cell.length_c   1.000
_cell.angle_alpha   90.00
_cell.angle_beta   90.00
_cell.angle_gamma   90.00
#
_symmetry.space_group_name_H-M   'P 1'
#
loop_
_entity.id
_entity.type
_entity.pdbx_description
1 polymer ?
#
loop_
_entity_poly.entity_id
_entity_poly.type
_entity_poly.pdbx_seq_one_letter_code
_entity_poly.pdbx_strand_id
1 'polypeptide(L)'
;MKILAITILSILVLGFLFVQWANKPEQVEALTRKRKMDAIQKTENEKKEVQTRIDHALIQKEIESKKANMTLAINENFANNRFERLDFKYDHIDYFKLEKKELNFSGMLAKGQNAQDYFMSSQDDFDDFIAETQIGIWGENAYAGIFWDAKPNGDKNPEQYQAAYASPTTLYVETGDTERFSLGGLISSENNQLLRVERFGKNVKVSVNGRTIFDEQVVSTNSGKVGIFIGHRGGTRNMVQSISIGIKYFKVWQ
;
A
#
# COMPACT_ATOMS: atom_id res chain seq x y z
N MET A 1 69.79 -26.16 0.48
CA MET A 1 69.89 -25.48 1.79
C MET A 1 70.07 -23.96 1.69
N LYS A 2 71.00 -23.43 0.87
CA LYS A 2 71.24 -21.97 0.77
C LYS A 2 70.03 -21.15 0.26
N ILE A 3 69.32 -21.65 -0.75
CA ILE A 3 68.13 -20.97 -1.31
C ILE A 3 67.01 -20.87 -0.25
N LEU A 4 66.73 -21.98 0.46
CA LEU A 4 65.72 -22.03 1.52
C LEU A 4 66.00 -21.05 2.67
N ALA A 5 67.28 -20.94 3.07
CA ALA A 5 67.69 -20.00 4.12
C ALA A 5 67.51 -18.53 3.70
N ILE A 6 67.80 -18.22 2.44
CA ILE A 6 67.57 -16.87 1.88
C ILE A 6 66.07 -16.56 1.86
N THR A 7 65.22 -17.50 1.45
CA THR A 7 63.76 -17.28 1.41
C THR A 7 63.18 -17.02 2.80
N ILE A 8 63.60 -17.78 3.81
CA ILE A 8 63.15 -17.58 5.20
C ILE A 8 63.62 -16.21 5.72
N LEU A 9 64.86 -15.83 5.45
CA LEU A 9 65.40 -14.54 5.86
C LEU A 9 64.65 -13.38 5.19
N SER A 10 64.32 -13.50 3.90
CA SER A 10 63.54 -12.51 3.17
C SER A 10 62.13 -12.35 3.74
N ILE A 11 61.45 -13.44 4.11
CA ILE A 11 60.12 -13.39 4.74
C ILE A 11 60.19 -12.71 6.10
N LEU A 12 61.22 -13.01 6.91
CA LEU A 12 61.40 -12.38 8.22
C LEU A 12 61.67 -10.87 8.12
N VAL A 13 62.51 -10.45 7.17
CA VAL A 13 62.81 -9.03 6.93
C VAL A 13 61.58 -8.29 6.42
N LEU A 14 60.83 -8.88 5.47
CA LEU A 14 59.57 -8.29 4.97
C LEU A 14 58.50 -8.20 6.07
N GLY A 15 58.36 -9.25 6.89
CA GLY A 15 57.47 -9.24 8.05
C GLY A 15 57.85 -8.17 9.08
N PHE A 16 59.13 -8.02 9.37
CA PHE A 16 59.64 -6.97 10.27
C PHE A 16 59.36 -5.56 9.73
N LEU A 17 59.63 -5.32 8.45
CA LEU A 17 59.34 -4.04 7.79
C LEU A 17 57.83 -3.73 7.77
N PHE A 18 56.99 -4.75 7.59
CA PHE A 18 55.54 -4.59 7.65
C PHE A 18 55.05 -4.22 9.07
N VAL A 19 55.59 -4.87 10.10
CA VAL A 19 55.29 -4.53 11.51
C VAL A 19 55.74 -3.12 11.84
N GLN A 20 56.93 -2.70 11.41
CA GLN A 20 57.40 -1.33 11.61
C GLN A 20 56.54 -0.29 10.85
N TRP A 21 56.08 -0.63 9.65
CA TRP A 21 55.22 0.26 8.87
C TRP A 21 53.81 0.38 9.45
N ALA A 22 53.20 -0.73 9.88
CA ALA A 22 51.88 -0.77 10.51
C ALA A 22 51.86 -0.10 11.90
N ASN A 23 52.98 -0.15 12.63
CA ASN A 23 53.14 0.53 13.92
C ASN A 23 53.69 1.95 13.83
N LYS A 24 53.72 2.56 12.63
CA LYS A 24 54.03 3.99 12.53
C LYS A 24 53.01 4.79 13.36
N PRO A 25 53.46 5.80 14.13
CA PRO A 25 52.58 6.59 15.01
C PRO A 25 51.34 7.13 14.29
N GLU A 26 51.53 7.58 13.05
CA GLU A 26 50.49 8.10 12.17
C GLU A 26 49.39 7.06 11.84
N GLN A 27 49.77 5.79 11.62
CA GLN A 27 48.79 4.73 11.31
C GLN A 27 48.00 4.30 12.54
N VAL A 28 48.67 4.24 13.70
CA VAL A 28 48.03 3.93 14.99
C VAL A 28 47.07 5.05 15.40
N GLU A 29 47.45 6.31 15.20
CA GLU A 29 46.57 7.46 15.43
C GLU A 29 45.37 7.45 14.46
N ALA A 30 45.59 7.20 13.17
CA ALA A 30 44.53 7.13 12.17
C ALA A 30 43.52 6.01 12.49
N LEU A 31 43.99 4.81 12.87
CA LEU A 31 43.15 3.71 13.34
C LEU A 31 42.37 4.07 14.61
N THR A 32 43.00 4.77 15.55
CA THR A 32 42.36 5.20 16.80
C THR A 32 41.29 6.26 16.53
N ARG A 33 41.56 7.23 15.66
CA ARG A 33 40.57 8.24 15.23
C ARG A 33 39.40 7.59 14.51
N LYS A 34 39.67 6.65 13.60
CA LYS A 34 38.62 5.87 12.91
C LYS A 34 37.73 5.11 13.89
N ARG A 35 38.32 4.37 14.85
CA ARG A 35 37.56 3.67 15.89
C ARG A 35 36.71 4.60 16.76
N LYS A 36 37.21 5.80 17.10
CA LYS A 36 36.45 6.81 17.83
C LYS A 36 35.27 7.34 17.01
N MET A 37 35.48 7.62 15.73
CA MET A 37 34.39 8.04 14.83
C MET A 37 33.35 6.94 14.65
N ASP A 38 33.77 5.69 14.44
CA ASP A 38 32.87 4.54 14.31
C ASP A 38 32.05 4.32 15.59
N ALA A 39 32.68 4.50 16.77
CA ALA A 39 31.97 4.42 18.05
C ALA A 39 30.94 5.55 18.22
N ILE A 40 31.29 6.79 17.89
CA ILE A 40 30.36 7.93 17.93
C ILE A 40 29.19 7.70 16.96
N GLN A 41 29.48 7.29 15.73
CA GLN A 41 28.46 7.01 14.72
C GLN A 41 27.54 5.87 15.16
N LYS A 42 28.10 4.81 15.76
CA LYS A 42 27.30 3.70 16.29
C LYS A 42 26.37 4.17 17.40
N THR A 43 26.85 4.97 18.35
CA THR A 43 26.02 5.52 19.42
C THR A 43 24.94 6.49 18.90
N GLU A 44 25.25 7.30 17.88
CA GLU A 44 24.24 8.15 17.24
C GLU A 44 23.18 7.34 16.50
N ASN A 45 23.58 6.28 15.80
CA ASN A 45 22.66 5.37 15.13
C ASN A 45 21.77 4.63 16.13
N GLU A 46 22.33 4.12 17.22
CA GLU A 46 21.57 3.48 18.31
C GLU A 46 20.57 4.44 18.95
N LYS A 47 20.97 5.70 19.20
CA LYS A 47 20.05 6.73 19.72
C LYS A 47 18.92 7.03 18.73
N LYS A 48 19.23 7.13 17.43
CA LYS A 48 18.21 7.32 16.38
C LYS A 48 17.26 6.13 16.32
N GLU A 49 17.76 4.90 16.36
CA GLU A 49 16.92 3.70 16.38
C GLU A 49 16.00 3.64 17.60
N VAL A 50 16.51 3.95 18.79
CA VAL A 50 15.71 4.01 20.01
C VAL A 50 14.64 5.09 19.91
N GLN A 51 14.99 6.28 19.41
CA GLN A 51 14.03 7.36 19.20
C GLN A 51 12.93 6.95 18.20
N THR A 52 13.30 6.37 17.06
CA THR A 52 12.33 5.88 16.06
C THR A 52 11.38 4.83 16.65
N ARG A 53 11.86 3.93 17.52
CA ARG A 53 10.99 2.95 18.19
C ARG A 53 10.01 3.61 19.17
N ILE A 54 10.46 4.62 19.91
CA ILE A 54 9.60 5.37 20.84
C ILE A 54 8.53 6.13 20.06
N ASP A 55 8.92 6.82 18.98
CA ASP A 55 8.01 7.58 18.13
C ASP A 55 6.97 6.65 17.48
N HIS A 56 7.39 5.49 16.98
CA HIS A 56 6.48 4.48 16.42
C HIS A 56 5.49 3.95 17.47
N ALA A 57 5.94 3.70 18.69
CA ALA A 57 5.06 3.25 19.78
C ALA A 57 4.04 4.33 20.19
N LEU A 58 4.44 5.59 20.18
CA LEU A 58 3.56 6.74 20.44
C LEU A 58 2.49 6.86 19.35
N ILE A 59 2.88 6.80 18.08
CA ILE A 59 1.96 6.85 16.93
C ILE A 59 0.96 5.68 17.01
N GLN A 60 1.43 4.46 17.27
CA GLN A 60 0.56 3.29 17.38
C GLN A 60 -0.48 3.45 18.51
N LYS A 61 -0.06 3.99 19.66
CA LYS A 61 -0.97 4.26 20.78
C LYS A 61 -2.01 5.33 20.43
N GLU A 62 -1.62 6.38 19.70
CA GLU A 62 -2.56 7.40 19.22
C GLU A 62 -3.58 6.80 18.25
N ILE A 63 -3.13 5.98 17.30
CA ILE A 63 -4.00 5.26 16.36
C ILE A 63 -5.00 4.39 17.11
N GLU A 64 -4.56 3.60 18.08
CA GLU A 64 -5.45 2.75 18.88
C GLU A 64 -6.48 3.55 19.67
N SER A 65 -6.08 4.70 20.23
CA SER A 65 -6.99 5.63 20.91
C SER A 65 -8.03 6.20 19.95
N LYS A 66 -7.63 6.60 18.73
CA LYS A 66 -8.56 7.09 17.71
C LYS A 66 -9.54 6.00 17.30
N LYS A 67 -9.04 4.79 16.99
CA LYS A 67 -9.86 3.60 16.65
C LYS A 67 -10.93 3.29 17.68
N ALA A 68 -10.58 3.37 18.97
CA ALA A 68 -11.51 3.06 20.06
C ALA A 68 -12.71 4.03 20.14
N ASN A 69 -12.56 5.25 19.60
CA ASN A 69 -13.59 6.28 19.62
C ASN A 69 -14.36 6.41 18.28
N MET A 70 -14.00 5.63 17.26
CA MET A 70 -14.64 5.71 15.96
C MET A 70 -16.08 5.22 16.01
N THR A 71 -16.94 5.88 15.24
CA THR A 71 -18.33 5.53 15.04
C THR A 71 -18.60 5.19 13.58
N LEU A 72 -19.60 4.35 13.33
CA LEU A 72 -19.97 3.97 11.97
C LEU A 72 -20.62 5.16 11.25
N ALA A 73 -19.90 5.77 10.31
CA ALA A 73 -20.34 6.93 9.54
C ALA A 73 -21.10 6.52 8.26
N ILE A 74 -20.59 5.50 7.56
CA ILE A 74 -21.22 4.93 6.37
C ILE A 74 -21.49 3.45 6.59
N ASN A 75 -22.71 3.01 6.27
CA ASN A 75 -23.11 1.61 6.29
C ASN A 75 -23.93 1.28 5.05
N GLU A 76 -23.25 1.15 3.91
CA GLU A 76 -23.89 0.75 2.66
C GLU A 76 -24.01 -0.76 2.60
N ASN A 77 -25.25 -1.24 2.60
CA ASN A 77 -25.59 -2.65 2.41
C ASN A 77 -26.48 -2.86 1.18
N PHE A 78 -26.63 -1.82 0.34
CA PHE A 78 -27.45 -1.79 -0.87
C PHE A 78 -28.89 -2.31 -0.65
N ALA A 79 -29.40 -2.21 0.57
CA ALA A 79 -30.75 -2.63 0.90
C ALA A 79 -31.75 -1.77 0.12
N ASN A 80 -32.82 -2.40 -0.37
CA ASN A 80 -33.84 -1.75 -1.20
C ASN A 80 -33.32 -1.17 -2.53
N ASN A 81 -32.18 -1.68 -3.03
CA ASN A 81 -31.61 -1.31 -4.33
C ASN A 81 -31.35 0.20 -4.44
N ARG A 82 -30.76 0.80 -3.39
CA ARG A 82 -30.38 2.21 -3.38
C ARG A 82 -29.02 2.40 -2.71
N PHE A 83 -28.39 3.53 -3.02
CA PHE A 83 -27.25 4.07 -2.28
C PHE A 83 -27.79 5.10 -1.27
N GLU A 84 -27.33 5.04 -0.02
CA GLU A 84 -27.79 5.94 1.04
C GLU A 84 -26.83 7.10 1.31
N ARG A 85 -25.52 6.83 1.24
CA ARG A 85 -24.43 7.75 1.61
C ARG A 85 -23.37 7.89 0.54
N LEU A 86 -23.44 7.08 -0.52
CA LEU A 86 -22.60 7.20 -1.72
C LEU A 86 -23.33 7.94 -2.84
N ASP A 87 -22.63 8.85 -3.50
CA ASP A 87 -23.06 9.47 -4.75
C ASP A 87 -22.79 8.50 -5.91
N PHE A 88 -23.87 7.98 -6.50
CA PHE A 88 -23.84 7.05 -7.62
C PHE A 88 -24.41 7.73 -8.87
N LYS A 89 -23.53 8.02 -9.84
CA LYS A 89 -23.86 8.74 -11.08
C LYS A 89 -23.96 7.85 -12.32
N TYR A 90 -23.93 6.52 -12.15
CA TYR A 90 -23.85 5.56 -13.25
C TYR A 90 -25.11 4.70 -13.38
N ASP A 91 -26.24 5.21 -12.91
CA ASP A 91 -27.57 4.57 -12.96
C ASP A 91 -28.10 4.31 -14.37
N HIS A 92 -27.63 5.09 -15.35
CA HIS A 92 -27.94 4.96 -16.77
C HIS A 92 -27.02 3.97 -17.50
N ILE A 93 -26.03 3.38 -16.84
CA ILE A 93 -25.09 2.42 -17.44
C ILE A 93 -25.57 1.00 -17.16
N ASP A 94 -25.96 0.27 -18.21
CA ASP A 94 -26.52 -1.09 -18.13
C ASP A 94 -25.61 -2.14 -17.44
N TYR A 95 -24.33 -1.84 -17.28
CA TYR A 95 -23.38 -2.69 -16.55
C TYR A 95 -23.65 -2.73 -15.06
N PHE A 96 -24.26 -1.70 -14.48
CA PHE A 96 -24.57 -1.62 -13.06
C PHE A 96 -25.97 -2.12 -12.75
N LYS A 97 -26.06 -3.03 -11.79
CA LYS A 97 -27.33 -3.56 -11.28
C LYS A 97 -27.29 -3.66 -9.77
N LEU A 98 -28.33 -3.14 -9.13
CA LEU A 98 -28.59 -3.36 -7.70
C LEU A 98 -29.58 -4.52 -7.59
N GLU A 99 -29.07 -5.69 -7.23
CA GLU A 99 -29.87 -6.91 -7.11
C GLU A 99 -29.46 -7.66 -5.85
N LYS A 100 -30.42 -8.29 -5.17
CA LYS A 100 -30.16 -9.18 -4.02
C LYS A 100 -29.37 -8.51 -2.88
N LYS A 101 -29.52 -7.19 -2.68
CA LYS A 101 -28.78 -6.40 -1.67
C LYS A 101 -27.27 -6.36 -1.94
N GLU A 102 -26.89 -6.42 -3.20
CA GLU A 102 -25.50 -6.32 -3.66
C GLU A 102 -25.44 -5.38 -4.87
N LEU A 103 -24.36 -4.61 -4.97
CA LEU A 103 -24.01 -3.88 -6.17
C LEU A 103 -23.27 -4.82 -7.11
N ASN A 104 -23.85 -5.04 -8.29
CA ASN A 104 -23.25 -5.84 -9.34
C ASN A 104 -22.81 -4.95 -10.50
N PHE A 105 -21.60 -5.20 -10.99
CA PHE A 105 -21.07 -4.64 -12.22
C PHE A 105 -20.70 -5.80 -13.15
N SER A 106 -21.39 -5.96 -14.28
CA SER A 106 -21.14 -7.08 -15.18
C SER A 106 -21.22 -6.67 -16.64
N GLY A 107 -20.40 -7.27 -17.48
CA GLY A 107 -20.34 -6.90 -18.88
C GLY A 107 -19.45 -7.82 -19.71
N MET A 108 -19.43 -7.54 -21.01
CA MET A 108 -18.61 -8.23 -22.00
C MET A 108 -17.56 -7.25 -22.52
N LEU A 109 -16.29 -7.62 -22.46
CA LEU A 109 -15.17 -6.84 -23.00
C LEU A 109 -14.76 -7.37 -24.37
N ALA A 110 -14.86 -6.53 -25.39
CA ALA A 110 -14.40 -6.82 -26.74
C ALA A 110 -13.07 -6.15 -27.06
N LYS A 111 -12.31 -6.70 -28.02
CA LYS A 111 -11.05 -6.13 -28.47
C LYS A 111 -11.21 -4.66 -28.87
N GLY A 112 -10.37 -3.79 -28.34
CA GLY A 112 -10.37 -2.35 -28.66
C GLY A 112 -11.32 -1.53 -27.78
N GLN A 113 -12.05 -2.16 -26.84
CA GLN A 113 -12.79 -1.41 -25.82
C GLN A 113 -11.80 -0.71 -24.88
N ASN A 114 -12.02 0.59 -24.67
CA ASN A 114 -11.20 1.42 -23.79
C ASN A 114 -11.33 0.98 -22.32
N ALA A 115 -10.27 1.20 -21.53
CA ALA A 115 -10.37 1.09 -20.09
C ALA A 115 -11.36 2.11 -19.53
N GLN A 116 -12.08 1.74 -18.46
CA GLN A 116 -13.00 2.63 -17.78
C GLN A 116 -12.93 2.42 -16.27
N ASP A 117 -13.06 3.55 -15.57
CA ASP A 117 -13.01 3.67 -14.12
C ASP A 117 -14.29 4.34 -13.63
N TYR A 118 -14.82 3.87 -12.51
CA TYR A 118 -16.05 4.32 -11.91
C TYR A 118 -15.83 4.55 -10.41
N PHE A 119 -16.27 5.71 -9.93
CA PHE A 119 -16.07 6.16 -8.55
C PHE A 119 -17.41 6.47 -7.90
N MET A 120 -17.70 5.78 -6.80
CA MET A 120 -18.89 6.05 -5.97
C MET A 120 -18.41 6.71 -4.70
N SER A 121 -18.57 8.03 -4.60
CA SER A 121 -17.94 8.85 -3.58
C SER A 121 -18.84 9.06 -2.37
N SER A 122 -18.26 9.11 -1.17
CA SER A 122 -18.98 9.58 0.02
C SER A 122 -19.52 11.00 -0.16
N GLN A 123 -20.64 11.29 0.49
CA GLN A 123 -21.17 12.65 0.59
C GLN A 123 -20.28 13.55 1.47
N ASP A 124 -19.66 12.97 2.50
CA ASP A 124 -18.79 13.67 3.46
C ASP A 124 -17.31 13.48 3.13
N ASP A 125 -16.45 14.33 3.70
CA ASP A 125 -14.99 14.21 3.63
C ASP A 125 -14.46 13.51 4.89
N PHE A 126 -13.43 12.69 4.71
CA PHE A 126 -12.79 11.92 5.78
C PHE A 126 -11.30 12.26 5.86
N ASP A 127 -10.79 12.33 7.08
CA ASP A 127 -9.35 12.47 7.36
C ASP A 127 -8.81 11.15 7.93
N ASP A 128 -9.01 10.89 9.22
CA ASP A 128 -8.76 9.58 9.82
C ASP A 128 -9.98 8.67 9.66
N PHE A 129 -9.80 7.47 9.12
CA PHE A 129 -10.91 6.54 8.90
C PHE A 129 -10.48 5.08 8.86
N ILE A 130 -11.46 4.21 9.03
CA ILE A 130 -11.39 2.81 8.61
C ILE A 130 -12.47 2.61 7.55
N ALA A 131 -12.10 2.04 6.40
CA ALA A 131 -13.04 1.68 5.35
C ALA A 131 -12.94 0.18 5.07
N GLU A 132 -14.07 -0.46 4.83
CA GLU A 132 -14.16 -1.90 4.59
C GLU A 132 -15.20 -2.21 3.53
N THR A 133 -14.87 -3.14 2.64
CA THR A 133 -15.76 -3.61 1.59
C THR A 133 -15.58 -5.10 1.34
N GLN A 134 -16.68 -5.77 1.03
CA GLN A 134 -16.66 -7.17 0.62
C GLN A 134 -16.92 -7.28 -0.88
N ILE A 135 -15.93 -7.79 -1.62
CA ILE A 135 -15.88 -7.78 -3.08
C ILE A 135 -15.67 -9.20 -3.64
N GLY A 136 -16.45 -9.56 -4.65
CA GLY A 136 -16.17 -10.67 -5.56
C GLY A 136 -15.81 -10.17 -6.95
N ILE A 137 -14.74 -10.71 -7.55
CA ILE A 137 -14.24 -10.27 -8.86
C ILE A 137 -14.01 -11.47 -9.77
N TRP A 138 -14.61 -11.43 -10.96
CA TRP A 138 -14.45 -12.40 -12.04
C TRP A 138 -14.03 -11.71 -13.34
N GLY A 139 -13.12 -12.37 -14.06
CA GLY A 139 -12.56 -11.85 -15.30
C GLY A 139 -11.28 -11.04 -15.08
N GLU A 140 -10.21 -11.41 -15.76
CA GLU A 140 -8.83 -10.95 -15.56
C GLU A 140 -8.64 -9.42 -15.64
N ASN A 141 -9.49 -8.75 -16.43
CA ASN A 141 -9.40 -7.31 -16.66
C ASN A 141 -10.25 -6.47 -15.71
N ALA A 142 -11.06 -7.10 -14.85
CA ALA A 142 -11.92 -6.44 -13.89
C ALA A 142 -11.14 -6.12 -12.59
N TYR A 143 -11.48 -5.00 -11.96
CA TYR A 143 -10.95 -4.65 -10.65
C TYR A 143 -11.95 -3.83 -9.83
N ALA A 144 -11.85 -3.97 -8.52
CA ALA A 144 -12.63 -3.19 -7.58
C ALA A 144 -11.92 -3.03 -6.23
N GLY A 145 -12.28 -1.98 -5.49
CA GLY A 145 -11.63 -1.65 -4.24
C GLY A 145 -12.20 -0.42 -3.55
N ILE A 146 -11.35 0.16 -2.69
CA ILE A 146 -11.63 1.38 -1.94
C ILE A 146 -10.70 2.48 -2.47
N PHE A 147 -11.23 3.66 -2.72
CA PHE A 147 -10.44 4.87 -2.91
C PHE A 147 -10.61 5.82 -1.74
N TRP A 148 -9.63 6.69 -1.51
CA TRP A 148 -9.64 7.73 -0.49
C TRP A 148 -8.87 8.98 -0.92
N ASP A 149 -8.96 10.02 -0.10
CA ASP A 149 -8.37 11.35 -0.32
C ASP A 149 -8.78 11.97 -1.67
N ALA A 150 -9.90 11.52 -2.23
CA ALA A 150 -10.31 11.94 -3.55
C ALA A 150 -10.92 13.33 -3.52
N LYS A 151 -10.49 14.17 -4.46
CA LYS A 151 -11.07 15.50 -4.66
C LYS A 151 -12.14 15.45 -5.76
N PRO A 152 -13.36 15.94 -5.52
CA PRO A 152 -14.39 15.99 -6.54
C PRO A 152 -13.93 16.76 -7.79
N ASN A 153 -14.23 16.25 -8.98
CA ASN A 153 -13.98 16.91 -10.27
C ASN A 153 -15.30 17.15 -11.03
N GLY A 154 -16.25 17.79 -10.36
CA GLY A 154 -17.62 17.96 -10.89
C GLY A 154 -18.28 16.61 -11.19
N ASP A 155 -18.66 16.40 -12.45
CA ASP A 155 -19.27 15.15 -12.92
C ASP A 155 -18.27 14.16 -13.53
N LYS A 156 -16.98 14.47 -13.46
CA LYS A 156 -15.90 13.59 -13.92
C LYS A 156 -15.29 12.81 -12.76
N ASN A 157 -14.57 11.75 -13.10
CA ASN A 157 -13.75 11.01 -12.15
C ASN A 157 -12.73 11.94 -11.46
N PRO A 158 -12.40 11.68 -10.18
CA PRO A 158 -11.42 12.46 -9.45
C PRO A 158 -10.04 12.39 -10.15
N GLU A 159 -9.35 13.53 -10.23
CA GLU A 159 -8.00 13.60 -10.80
C GLU A 159 -6.90 13.21 -9.80
N GLN A 160 -7.20 13.35 -8.51
CA GLN A 160 -6.31 13.02 -7.41
C GLN A 160 -7.06 12.13 -6.43
N TYR A 161 -6.54 10.93 -6.22
CA TYR A 161 -7.04 9.97 -5.24
C TYR A 161 -5.92 8.99 -4.89
N GLN A 162 -6.11 8.28 -3.78
CA GLN A 162 -5.36 7.08 -3.44
C GLN A 162 -6.32 5.89 -3.48
N ALA A 163 -5.82 4.68 -3.74
CA ALA A 163 -6.70 3.52 -3.85
C ALA A 163 -6.02 2.22 -3.43
N ALA A 164 -6.82 1.30 -2.93
CA ALA A 164 -6.47 -0.10 -2.73
C ALA A 164 -7.52 -0.91 -3.46
N TYR A 165 -7.11 -1.71 -4.43
CA TYR A 165 -8.06 -2.46 -5.26
C TYR A 165 -7.49 -3.78 -5.72
N ALA A 166 -8.38 -4.77 -5.83
CA ALA A 166 -8.06 -6.11 -6.25
C ALA A 166 -8.45 -6.32 -7.71
N SER A 167 -7.68 -7.15 -8.39
CA SER A 167 -8.10 -7.93 -9.56
C SER A 167 -8.13 -9.42 -9.15
N PRO A 168 -8.61 -10.34 -10.01
CA PRO A 168 -8.64 -11.77 -9.65
C PRO A 168 -7.30 -12.39 -9.26
N THR A 169 -6.17 -11.75 -9.59
CA THR A 169 -4.82 -12.30 -9.40
C THR A 169 -3.88 -11.42 -8.60
N THR A 170 -4.24 -10.15 -8.36
CA THR A 170 -3.31 -9.16 -7.81
C THR A 170 -4.05 -8.12 -6.98
N LEU A 171 -3.43 -7.65 -5.91
CA LEU A 171 -3.82 -6.41 -5.25
C LEU A 171 -2.89 -5.28 -5.64
N TYR A 172 -3.47 -4.09 -5.83
CA TYR A 172 -2.78 -2.84 -6.06
C TYR A 172 -3.06 -1.89 -4.91
N VAL A 173 -2.02 -1.17 -4.48
CA VAL A 173 -2.14 0.01 -3.62
C VAL A 173 -1.48 1.17 -4.36
N GLU A 174 -2.24 2.25 -4.55
CA GLU A 174 -1.85 3.50 -5.22
C GLU A 174 -1.84 4.64 -4.20
N THR A 175 -0.66 5.21 -3.93
CA THR A 175 -0.48 6.26 -2.92
C THR A 175 0.14 7.51 -3.53
N GLY A 176 -0.66 8.35 -4.18
CA GLY A 176 -0.40 9.77 -4.53
C GLY A 176 0.76 10.11 -5.49
N ASP A 177 1.91 9.44 -5.37
CA ASP A 177 3.20 9.82 -5.94
C ASP A 177 3.84 8.69 -6.75
N THR A 178 3.06 7.97 -7.57
CA THR A 178 3.51 6.92 -8.51
C THR A 178 3.95 5.57 -7.93
N GLU A 179 3.88 5.36 -6.61
CA GLU A 179 4.13 4.04 -6.03
C GLU A 179 2.91 3.14 -6.21
N ARG A 180 3.08 2.13 -7.08
CA ARG A 180 2.14 1.04 -7.30
C ARG A 180 2.71 -0.22 -6.67
N PHE A 181 2.19 -0.60 -5.53
CA PHE A 181 2.56 -1.87 -4.90
C PHE A 181 1.72 -2.98 -5.53
N SER A 182 2.33 -3.76 -6.41
CA SER A 182 1.73 -4.98 -6.96
C SER A 182 2.05 -6.15 -6.05
N LEU A 183 1.10 -6.50 -5.18
CA LEU A 183 1.22 -7.63 -4.26
C LEU A 183 0.78 -8.91 -4.98
N GLY A 184 1.64 -9.38 -5.90
CA GLY A 184 1.37 -10.57 -6.71
C GLY A 184 1.19 -11.85 -5.87
N GLY A 185 0.23 -12.69 -6.25
CA GLY A 185 0.12 -14.08 -5.75
C GLY A 185 -0.47 -14.25 -4.34
N LEU A 186 -0.98 -13.18 -3.72
CA LEU A 186 -1.57 -13.22 -2.37
C LEU A 186 -3.10 -13.38 -2.33
N ILE A 187 -3.76 -13.16 -3.47
CA ILE A 187 -5.20 -13.30 -3.60
C ILE A 187 -5.48 -14.60 -4.38
N SER A 188 -5.54 -15.71 -3.66
CA SER A 188 -5.98 -16.99 -4.23
C SER A 188 -7.49 -16.96 -4.41
N SER A 189 -8.00 -17.03 -5.65
CA SER A 189 -9.29 -17.61 -6.12
C SER A 189 -10.60 -17.40 -5.32
N GLU A 190 -10.61 -16.60 -4.27
CA GLU A 190 -11.75 -16.38 -3.40
C GLU A 190 -12.56 -15.24 -4.00
N ASN A 191 -13.71 -15.60 -4.58
CA ASN A 191 -14.68 -14.67 -5.16
C ASN A 191 -15.40 -13.81 -4.12
N ASN A 192 -14.86 -13.65 -2.92
CA ASN A 192 -15.52 -12.93 -1.84
C ASN A 192 -14.51 -12.44 -0.78
N GLN A 193 -13.69 -11.47 -1.16
CA GLN A 193 -12.64 -10.91 -0.33
C GLN A 193 -13.14 -9.75 0.52
N LEU A 194 -12.66 -9.69 1.75
CA LEU A 194 -12.82 -8.54 2.62
C LEU A 194 -11.61 -7.63 2.47
N LEU A 195 -11.76 -6.52 1.75
CA LEU A 195 -10.74 -5.48 1.67
C LEU A 195 -10.99 -4.43 2.74
N ARG A 196 -9.95 -4.10 3.50
CA ARG A 196 -10.01 -3.09 4.57
C ARG A 196 -8.82 -2.15 4.47
N VAL A 197 -9.11 -0.86 4.53
CA VAL A 197 -8.15 0.25 4.55
C VAL A 197 -8.30 1.00 5.87
N GLU A 198 -7.20 1.20 6.57
CA GLU A 198 -7.13 2.00 7.78
C GLU A 198 -6.15 3.15 7.53
N ARG A 199 -6.63 4.39 7.61
CA ARG A 199 -5.81 5.57 7.35
C ARG A 199 -5.88 6.49 8.56
N PHE A 200 -4.71 6.77 9.13
CA PHE A 200 -4.54 7.61 10.32
C PHE A 200 -3.36 8.57 10.14
N GLY A 201 -3.65 9.82 9.83
CA GLY A 201 -2.69 10.77 9.30
C GLY A 201 -2.04 10.16 8.05
N LYS A 202 -0.72 10.01 8.09
CA LYS A 202 0.10 9.39 7.03
C LYS A 202 0.20 7.88 7.10
N ASN A 203 -0.24 7.25 8.18
CA ASN A 203 -0.14 5.80 8.33
C ASN A 203 -1.29 5.14 7.59
N VAL A 204 -0.98 4.32 6.60
CA VAL A 204 -1.96 3.58 5.81
C VAL A 204 -1.70 2.10 5.96
N LYS A 205 -2.72 1.38 6.42
CA LYS A 205 -2.74 -0.07 6.53
C LYS A 205 -3.81 -0.63 5.62
N VAL A 206 -3.41 -1.51 4.71
CA VAL A 206 -4.32 -2.27 3.87
C VAL A 206 -4.25 -3.73 4.30
N SER A 207 -5.42 -4.34 4.43
CA SER A 207 -5.55 -5.77 4.70
C SER A 207 -6.61 -6.41 3.83
N VAL A 208 -6.38 -7.66 3.48
CA VAL A 208 -7.35 -8.51 2.76
C VAL A 208 -7.60 -9.75 3.60
N ASN A 209 -8.87 -10.05 3.87
CA ASN A 209 -9.30 -11.17 4.71
C ASN A 209 -8.59 -11.18 6.09
N GLY A 210 -8.39 -9.99 6.67
CA GLY A 210 -7.70 -9.80 7.96
C GLY A 210 -6.17 -9.92 7.91
N ARG A 211 -5.58 -10.31 6.78
CA ARG A 211 -4.12 -10.32 6.59
C ARG A 211 -3.64 -8.94 6.17
N THR A 212 -2.76 -8.34 6.96
CA THR A 212 -2.07 -7.10 6.58
C THR A 212 -1.11 -7.38 5.43
N ILE A 213 -1.18 -6.55 4.41
CA ILE A 213 -0.39 -6.68 3.17
C ILE A 213 0.31 -5.37 2.77
N PHE A 214 -0.15 -4.26 3.34
CA PHE A 214 0.49 -2.95 3.25
C PHE A 214 0.35 -2.27 4.61
N ASP A 215 1.44 -1.73 5.14
CA ASP A 215 1.49 -1.03 6.43
C ASP A 215 2.65 -0.04 6.39
N GLU A 216 2.44 1.10 5.76
CA GLU A 216 3.49 2.10 5.51
C GLU A 216 3.01 3.53 5.77
N GLN A 217 3.97 4.44 5.89
CA GLN A 217 3.70 5.87 5.92
C GLN A 217 3.73 6.45 4.51
N VAL A 218 2.58 6.92 4.03
CA VAL A 218 2.47 7.52 2.70
C VAL A 218 2.95 8.98 2.71
N VAL A 219 3.46 9.43 1.57
CA VAL A 219 4.09 10.76 1.42
C VAL A 219 3.06 11.88 1.62
N SER A 220 1.90 11.74 1.01
CA SER A 220 0.83 12.73 0.96
C SER A 220 -0.48 12.18 1.50
N THR A 221 -1.16 13.00 2.32
CA THR A 221 -2.48 12.71 2.86
C THR A 221 -3.29 13.98 2.99
N ASN A 222 -4.54 13.95 2.53
CA ASN A 222 -5.46 15.08 2.62
C ASN A 222 -6.83 14.60 3.08
N SER A 223 -7.60 15.45 3.77
CA SER A 223 -9.03 15.18 3.92
C SER A 223 -9.68 15.12 2.54
N GLY A 224 -10.54 14.14 2.30
CA GLY A 224 -11.21 13.98 1.00
C GLY A 224 -12.27 12.88 0.98
N LYS A 225 -12.79 12.59 -0.21
CA LYS A 225 -13.81 11.56 -0.38
C LYS A 225 -13.22 10.16 -0.22
N VAL A 226 -14.00 9.29 0.41
CA VAL A 226 -13.73 7.85 0.50
C VAL A 226 -14.88 7.13 -0.19
N GLY A 227 -14.59 6.05 -0.90
CA GLY A 227 -15.63 5.40 -1.67
C GLY A 227 -15.22 4.11 -2.35
N ILE A 228 -16.11 3.66 -3.22
CA ILE A 228 -15.94 2.42 -3.98
C ILE A 228 -15.32 2.75 -5.34
N PHE A 229 -14.23 2.05 -5.66
CA PHE A 229 -13.57 2.10 -6.96
C PHE A 229 -13.90 0.82 -7.73
N ILE A 230 -14.41 0.95 -8.96
CA ILE A 230 -14.69 -0.18 -9.88
C ILE A 230 -14.14 0.16 -11.25
N GLY A 231 -13.60 -0.79 -11.98
CA GLY A 231 -13.23 -0.56 -13.36
C GLY A 231 -12.84 -1.81 -14.13
N HIS A 232 -12.45 -1.57 -15.38
CA HIS A 232 -11.86 -2.59 -16.23
C HIS A 232 -10.74 -2.04 -17.12
N ARG A 233 -9.75 -2.87 -17.42
CA ARG A 233 -8.58 -2.53 -18.25
C ARG A 233 -8.86 -2.50 -19.77
N GLY A 234 -10.12 -2.69 -20.16
CA GLY A 234 -10.51 -2.79 -21.56
C GLY A 234 -10.23 -4.18 -22.16
N GLY A 235 -10.53 -4.34 -23.44
CA GLY A 235 -10.39 -5.61 -24.14
C GLY A 235 -9.12 -5.68 -24.99
N THR A 236 -8.16 -6.51 -24.57
CA THR A 236 -6.90 -6.75 -25.31
C THR A 236 -6.94 -8.05 -26.12
N ARG A 237 -7.85 -8.96 -25.80
CA ARG A 237 -7.94 -10.30 -26.40
C ARG A 237 -8.85 -10.32 -27.62
N ASN A 238 -8.56 -11.19 -28.58
CA ASN A 238 -9.40 -11.39 -29.77
C ASN A 238 -10.77 -12.02 -29.44
N MET A 239 -10.88 -12.72 -28.31
CA MET A 239 -12.14 -13.28 -27.82
C MET A 239 -12.79 -12.34 -26.81
N VAL A 240 -14.12 -12.26 -26.86
CA VAL A 240 -14.92 -11.52 -25.88
C VAL A 240 -14.71 -12.14 -24.49
N GLN A 241 -14.43 -11.29 -23.50
CA GLN A 241 -14.24 -11.71 -22.12
C GLN A 241 -15.41 -11.23 -21.27
N SER A 242 -16.06 -12.15 -20.55
CA SER A 242 -17.02 -11.79 -19.52
C SER A 242 -16.31 -11.29 -18.27
N ILE A 243 -16.79 -10.20 -17.71
CA ILE A 243 -16.37 -9.66 -16.41
C ILE A 243 -17.57 -9.54 -15.49
N SER A 244 -17.35 -9.76 -14.19
CA SER A 244 -18.37 -9.57 -13.17
C SER A 244 -17.71 -9.16 -11.85
N ILE A 245 -18.27 -8.16 -11.21
CA ILE A 245 -17.86 -7.65 -9.90
C ILE A 245 -19.13 -7.60 -9.05
N GLY A 246 -19.07 -8.16 -7.84
CA GLY A 246 -20.14 -8.06 -6.84
C GLY A 246 -19.60 -7.38 -5.60
N ILE A 247 -20.31 -6.39 -5.05
CA ILE A 247 -19.98 -5.71 -3.80
C ILE A 247 -21.15 -5.87 -2.84
N LYS A 248 -20.89 -6.52 -1.71
CA LYS A 248 -21.95 -6.84 -0.73
C LYS A 248 -22.24 -5.71 0.24
N TYR A 249 -21.19 -5.01 0.65
CA TYR A 249 -21.32 -3.84 1.52
C TYR A 249 -20.09 -2.95 1.40
N PHE A 250 -20.27 -1.71 1.83
CA PHE A 250 -19.20 -0.74 2.04
C PHE A 250 -19.45 0.01 3.35
N LYS A 251 -18.46 0.01 4.24
CA LYS A 251 -18.56 0.63 5.56
C LYS A 251 -17.40 1.58 5.78
N VAL A 252 -17.69 2.68 6.46
CA VAL A 252 -16.66 3.64 6.89
C VAL A 252 -16.90 4.01 8.34
N TRP A 253 -15.85 3.95 9.16
CA TRP A 253 -15.82 4.42 10.54
C TRP A 253 -14.92 5.64 10.65
N GLN A 254 -15.36 6.61 11.46
CA GLN A 254 -14.65 7.85 11.78
C GLN A 254 -14.87 8.24 13.24
#